data_AF-A0A0E2D8E5-F1
#
_entry.id   AF-A0A0E2D8E5-F1
#
_cell.length_a   1.000
_cell.length_b   1.000
_cell.length_c   1.000
_cell.angle_alpha   90.00
_cell.angle_beta   90.00
_cell.angle_gamma   90.00
#
_symmetry.space_group_name_H-M   'P 1'
#
loop_
_entity.id
_entity.type
_entity.pdbx_description
1 polymer ?
#
loop_
_entity_poly.entity_id
_entity_poly.type
_entity_poly.pdbx_seq_one_letter_code
_entity_poly.pdbx_strand_id
1 'polypeptide(L)'
;MSYGFEGDLNKQEEDYEYHDLSACIYPNLVSSNSPLPGWGTLIHPDELRRIIFFGNEPLLTTRGSQMENFQLKNWVDQTIRAFGQEIDWDVYPRLFRSRPLVGQSGRFDLEPRMGRIEDFAEWDDTYDYDPSRGSNFFLKLRRKNLCKIHKWVLTLPWNGITVLDLTNRASIQYKNGILRALYTRTPFMNSGPPQVGIQGFRTLQFSNSLPGAYQVDYTTGYDHASRVPRELKDQILKYFAICFLSSYGEGIIGGVSNYSTSVGVISESIGTTMSAENAFFGARIKQFTNELKDWWKTAKIRYSGISFGALG
;
A
#
# COMPACT_ATOMS: atom_id res chain seq x y z
N MET A 1 -4.03 31.89 4.94
CA MET A 1 -5.28 31.57 5.64
C MET A 1 -6.10 30.69 4.72
N SER A 2 -5.98 29.36 4.84
CA SER A 2 -6.83 28.45 4.07
C SER A 2 -8.13 28.27 4.85
N TYR A 3 -9.18 28.98 4.42
CA TYR A 3 -10.55 28.66 4.83
C TYR A 3 -11.02 27.53 3.91
N GLY A 4 -10.78 26.29 4.30
CA GLY A 4 -11.19 25.11 3.54
C GLY A 4 -11.19 23.88 4.43
N PHE A 5 -12.19 23.02 4.26
CA PHE A 5 -12.34 21.76 4.99
C PHE A 5 -11.01 20.98 5.02
N GLU A 6 -10.45 20.75 6.22
CA GLU A 6 -9.17 20.03 6.46
C GLU A 6 -9.26 18.51 6.18
N GLY A 7 -10.12 18.10 5.24
CA GLY A 7 -10.25 16.70 4.85
C GLY A 7 -9.18 16.30 3.84
N ASP A 8 -8.68 15.07 3.95
CA ASP A 8 -7.70 14.48 3.03
C ASP A 8 -8.09 14.60 1.55
N LEU A 9 -9.40 14.58 1.26
CA LEU A 9 -9.92 14.69 -0.10
C LEU A 9 -9.80 16.10 -0.70
N ASN A 10 -9.73 17.14 0.13
CA ASN A 10 -9.59 18.54 -0.30
C ASN A 10 -8.17 19.09 -0.13
N LYS A 11 -7.20 18.22 0.18
CA LYS A 11 -5.80 18.62 0.29
C LYS A 11 -5.26 19.03 -1.08
N GLN A 12 -4.82 20.29 -1.20
CA GLN A 12 -4.26 20.84 -2.43
C GLN A 12 -2.77 20.46 -2.57
N GLU A 13 -2.51 19.18 -2.84
CA GLU A 13 -1.16 18.70 -3.13
C GLU A 13 -0.98 18.45 -4.63
N GLU A 14 -0.11 19.26 -5.25
CA GLU A 14 0.19 19.21 -6.69
C GLU A 14 1.28 18.19 -7.06
N ASP A 15 1.71 17.32 -6.13
CA ASP A 15 2.71 16.29 -6.43
C ASP A 15 2.09 15.10 -7.16
N TYR A 16 2.12 15.14 -8.49
CA TYR A 16 1.66 14.04 -9.36
C TYR A 16 2.71 12.95 -9.57
N GLU A 17 3.98 13.21 -9.25
CA GLU A 17 5.08 12.25 -9.38
C GLU A 17 5.27 11.38 -8.13
N TYR A 18 4.51 11.69 -7.06
CA TYR A 18 4.45 10.93 -5.82
C TYR A 18 5.82 10.76 -5.15
N HIS A 19 6.53 11.86 -4.95
CA HIS A 19 7.80 11.90 -4.24
C HIS A 19 7.65 11.39 -2.80
N ASP A 20 6.51 11.65 -2.15
CA ASP A 20 6.22 11.13 -0.80
C ASP A 20 6.24 9.60 -0.73
N LEU A 21 5.77 8.92 -1.77
CA LEU A 21 5.79 7.46 -1.84
C LEU A 21 7.22 6.93 -1.99
N SER A 22 8.08 7.66 -2.69
CA SER A 22 9.49 7.30 -2.83
C SER A 22 10.26 7.43 -1.51
N ALA A 23 9.85 8.35 -0.62
CA ALA A 23 10.41 8.50 0.73
C ALA A 23 10.26 7.20 1.54
N CYS A 24 9.12 6.50 1.38
CA CYS A 24 8.89 5.19 2.00
C CYS A 24 9.85 4.09 1.51
N ILE A 25 10.33 4.18 0.27
CA ILE A 25 11.25 3.20 -0.33
C ILE A 25 12.71 3.52 0.02
N TYR A 26 13.05 4.82 0.07
CA TYR A 26 14.39 5.31 0.28
C TYR A 26 14.49 6.24 1.50
N PRO A 27 14.21 5.74 2.73
CA PRO A 27 14.29 6.56 3.94
C PRO A 27 15.68 7.15 4.18
N ASN A 28 16.74 6.47 3.70
CA ASN A 28 18.12 6.95 3.79
C ASN A 28 18.38 8.21 2.94
N LEU A 29 17.62 8.42 1.85
CA LEU A 29 17.72 9.63 1.04
C LEU A 29 17.05 10.81 1.73
N VAL A 30 15.94 10.55 2.44
CA VAL A 30 15.26 11.55 3.27
C VAL A 30 16.19 12.03 4.39
N SER A 31 16.82 11.10 5.12
CA SER A 31 17.73 11.46 6.22
C SER A 31 18.99 12.19 5.76
N SER A 32 19.43 11.95 4.52
CA SER A 32 20.55 12.66 3.89
C SER A 32 20.15 13.91 3.11
N ASN A 33 18.86 14.29 3.13
CA ASN A 33 18.29 15.43 2.41
C ASN A 33 18.66 15.44 0.91
N SER A 34 18.77 14.26 0.30
CA SER A 34 19.06 14.08 -1.11
C SER A 34 17.77 14.12 -1.93
N PRO A 35 17.81 14.55 -3.22
CA PRO A 35 16.62 14.57 -4.05
C PRO A 35 16.04 13.16 -4.18
N LEU A 36 14.73 13.05 -3.91
CA LEU A 36 13.99 11.81 -3.99
C LEU A 36 13.59 11.54 -5.46
N PRO A 37 13.71 10.30 -5.96
CA PRO A 37 13.20 9.95 -7.27
C PRO A 37 11.67 9.89 -7.26
N GLY A 38 10.99 10.41 -8.28
CA GLY A 38 9.54 10.22 -8.42
C GLY A 38 9.15 8.73 -8.49
N TRP A 39 8.10 8.34 -7.75
CA TRP A 39 7.54 6.97 -7.84
C TRP A 39 6.74 6.75 -9.14
N GLY A 40 6.28 7.86 -9.73
CA GLY A 40 5.51 7.91 -10.96
C GLY A 40 4.00 7.92 -10.72
N THR A 41 3.23 8.39 -11.69
CA THR A 41 1.77 8.47 -11.58
C THR A 41 1.14 7.13 -12.00
N LEU A 42 0.38 6.49 -11.10
CA LEU A 42 -0.33 5.26 -11.46
C LEU A 42 -1.50 5.53 -12.41
N ILE A 43 -2.35 6.50 -12.05
CA ILE A 43 -3.49 6.97 -12.84
C ILE A 43 -3.47 8.49 -12.81
N HIS A 44 -3.29 9.13 -13.96
CA HIS A 44 -3.31 10.59 -14.03
C HIS A 44 -4.77 11.09 -14.06
N PRO A 45 -5.12 12.21 -13.38
CA PRO A 45 -6.47 12.78 -13.44
C PRO A 45 -6.97 13.06 -14.86
N ASP A 46 -6.08 13.43 -15.79
CA ASP A 46 -6.46 13.63 -17.19
C ASP A 46 -6.81 12.33 -17.91
N GLU A 47 -6.18 11.20 -17.54
CA GLU A 47 -6.58 9.88 -18.08
C GLU A 47 -8.01 9.55 -17.65
N LEU A 48 -8.37 9.86 -16.40
CA LEU A 48 -9.74 9.65 -15.91
C LEU A 48 -10.75 10.47 -16.74
N ARG A 49 -10.50 11.76 -16.95
CA ARG A 49 -11.42 12.64 -17.67
C ARG A 49 -11.56 12.28 -19.14
N ARG A 50 -10.44 12.02 -19.83
CA ARG A 50 -10.43 11.81 -21.28
C ARG A 50 -10.77 10.38 -21.70
N ILE A 51 -10.50 9.39 -20.85
CA ILE A 51 -10.65 7.97 -21.22
C ILE A 51 -11.85 7.36 -20.52
N ILE A 52 -12.04 7.58 -19.22
CA ILE A 52 -13.12 6.95 -18.46
C ILE A 52 -14.41 7.75 -18.57
N PHE A 53 -14.32 9.07 -18.39
CA PHE A 53 -15.46 9.98 -18.43
C PHE A 53 -15.60 10.67 -19.79
N PHE A 54 -15.27 9.94 -20.86
CA PHE A 54 -15.37 10.47 -22.22
C PHE A 54 -16.74 11.08 -22.48
N GLY A 55 -16.77 12.33 -22.96
CA GLY A 55 -17.99 13.11 -23.18
C GLY A 55 -18.48 13.93 -21.98
N ASN A 56 -17.89 13.78 -20.79
CA ASN A 56 -18.13 14.63 -19.62
C ASN A 56 -16.81 15.04 -18.94
N GLU A 57 -15.88 15.57 -19.74
CA GLU A 57 -14.53 15.94 -19.30
C GLU A 57 -14.49 16.95 -18.13
N PRO A 58 -15.31 18.02 -18.09
CA PRO A 58 -15.19 19.01 -17.03
C PRO A 58 -15.85 18.56 -15.72
N LEU A 59 -16.55 17.42 -15.68
CA LEU A 59 -17.20 16.88 -14.47
C LEU A 59 -17.95 17.96 -13.66
N LEU A 60 -18.76 18.74 -14.36
CA LEU A 60 -19.50 19.87 -13.81
C LEU A 60 -20.75 19.40 -13.08
N THR A 61 -20.92 19.88 -11.85
CA THR A 61 -22.17 19.67 -11.11
C THR A 61 -23.28 20.61 -11.62
N THR A 62 -24.53 20.34 -11.24
CA THR A 62 -25.69 21.25 -11.50
C THR A 62 -25.45 22.70 -11.11
N ARG A 63 -24.60 22.93 -10.10
CA ARG A 63 -24.30 24.26 -9.56
C ARG A 63 -23.13 24.95 -10.24
N GLY A 64 -22.57 24.35 -11.29
CA GLY A 64 -21.41 24.88 -12.02
C GLY A 64 -20.08 24.70 -11.29
N SER A 65 -20.04 23.98 -10.16
CA SER A 65 -18.76 23.61 -9.54
C SER A 65 -18.15 22.44 -10.31
N GLN A 66 -16.86 22.56 -10.60
CA GLN A 66 -16.06 21.53 -11.26
C GLN A 66 -15.22 20.78 -10.23
N MET A 67 -15.11 19.46 -10.38
CA MET A 67 -14.14 18.68 -9.62
C MET A 67 -12.73 18.94 -10.16
N GLU A 68 -11.84 19.41 -9.30
CA GLU A 68 -10.47 19.77 -9.67
C GLU A 68 -9.53 18.55 -9.72
N ASN A 69 -8.34 18.72 -10.32
CA ASN A 69 -7.36 17.63 -10.49
C ASN A 69 -6.87 17.05 -9.16
N PHE A 70 -6.65 17.91 -8.15
CA PHE A 70 -6.19 17.46 -6.83
C PHE A 70 -7.26 16.61 -6.12
N GLN A 71 -8.54 16.95 -6.28
CA GLN A 71 -9.65 16.17 -5.68
C GLN A 71 -9.75 14.78 -6.30
N LEU A 72 -9.64 14.70 -7.63
CA LEU A 72 -9.62 13.42 -8.34
C LEU A 72 -8.41 12.57 -7.94
N LYS A 73 -7.24 13.18 -7.80
CA LYS A 73 -6.03 12.50 -7.31
C LYS A 73 -6.25 11.93 -5.90
N ASN A 74 -6.73 12.73 -4.96
CA ASN A 74 -6.94 12.30 -3.58
C ASN A 74 -7.97 11.15 -3.49
N TRP A 75 -9.00 11.18 -4.34
CA TRP A 75 -9.96 10.08 -4.46
C TRP A 75 -9.31 8.79 -4.99
N VAL A 76 -8.46 8.89 -6.00
CA VAL A 76 -7.70 7.75 -6.53
C VAL A 76 -6.82 7.16 -5.42
N ASP A 77 -6.12 8.00 -4.66
CA ASP A 77 -5.23 7.57 -3.59
C ASP A 77 -5.98 6.86 -2.46
N GLN A 78 -7.13 7.40 -2.04
CA GLN A 78 -8.00 6.74 -1.07
C GLN A 78 -8.48 5.38 -1.59
N THR A 79 -8.89 5.33 -2.85
CA THR A 79 -9.39 4.10 -3.48
C THR A 79 -8.30 3.02 -3.54
N ILE A 80 -7.07 3.39 -3.88
CA ILE A 80 -5.93 2.46 -3.94
C ILE A 80 -5.60 1.91 -2.55
N ARG A 81 -5.59 2.76 -1.52
CA ARG A 81 -5.36 2.35 -0.14
C ARG A 81 -6.47 1.42 0.36
N ALA A 82 -7.74 1.77 0.11
CA ALA A 82 -8.89 0.95 0.49
C ALA A 82 -8.86 -0.41 -0.20
N PHE A 83 -8.62 -0.42 -1.52
CA PHE A 83 -8.51 -1.65 -2.29
C PHE A 83 -7.37 -2.54 -1.77
N GLY A 84 -6.18 -1.97 -1.53
CA GLY A 84 -5.02 -2.68 -0.99
C GLY A 84 -5.26 -3.32 0.39
N GLN A 85 -5.99 -2.63 1.26
CA GLN A 85 -6.40 -3.15 2.57
C GLN A 85 -7.35 -4.35 2.44
N GLU A 86 -8.28 -4.33 1.49
CA GLU A 86 -9.25 -5.41 1.29
C GLU A 86 -8.61 -6.70 0.72
N ILE A 87 -7.57 -6.56 -0.10
CA ILE A 87 -6.79 -7.70 -0.64
C ILE A 87 -5.64 -8.17 0.27
N ASP A 88 -5.35 -7.46 1.36
CA ASP A 88 -4.14 -7.61 2.18
C ASP A 88 -2.84 -7.59 1.34
N TRP A 89 -2.81 -6.72 0.33
CA TRP A 89 -1.70 -6.56 -0.62
C TRP A 89 -1.46 -5.09 -0.88
N ASP A 90 -0.35 -4.58 -0.38
CA ASP A 90 0.00 -3.17 -0.52
C ASP A 90 0.41 -2.87 -1.98
N VAL A 91 -0.21 -1.85 -2.56
CA VAL A 91 0.12 -1.34 -3.91
C VAL A 91 1.10 -0.18 -3.77
N TYR A 92 0.71 0.83 -3.00
CA TYR A 92 1.57 1.94 -2.65
C TYR A 92 2.63 1.54 -1.64
N PRO A 93 3.85 2.08 -1.77
CA PRO A 93 4.92 1.75 -0.86
C PRO A 93 4.63 2.28 0.54
N ARG A 94 4.80 1.40 1.53
CA ARG A 94 4.64 1.72 2.96
C ARG A 94 5.86 1.23 3.71
N LEU A 95 6.42 2.10 4.54
CA LEU A 95 7.58 1.78 5.36
C LEU A 95 7.13 1.25 6.71
N PHE A 96 7.56 0.04 7.05
CA PHE A 96 7.33 -0.57 8.34
C PHE A 96 8.63 -0.64 9.14
N ARG A 97 8.57 -0.16 10.38
CA ARG A 97 9.63 -0.24 11.37
C ARG A 97 9.21 -1.16 12.49
N SER A 98 10.10 -2.06 12.91
CA SER A 98 9.82 -2.93 14.05
C SER A 98 9.76 -2.14 15.35
N ARG A 99 8.72 -2.41 16.16
CA ARG A 99 8.52 -1.79 17.48
C ARG A 99 9.75 -1.93 18.39
N PRO A 100 9.96 -0.95 19.29
CA PRO A 100 11.00 -1.06 20.30
C PRO A 100 10.78 -2.31 21.17
N LEU A 101 11.87 -2.91 21.62
CA LEU A 101 11.80 -4.08 22.50
C LEU A 101 11.27 -3.70 23.88
N VAL A 102 10.79 -4.70 24.61
CA VAL A 102 10.32 -4.52 25.99
C VAL A 102 11.43 -3.89 26.83
N GLY A 103 11.15 -2.74 27.44
CA GLY A 103 12.12 -1.98 28.25
C GLY A 103 12.91 -0.90 27.49
N GLN A 104 12.75 -0.76 26.17
CA GLN A 104 13.29 0.35 25.40
C GLN A 104 12.23 1.45 25.21
N SER A 105 12.62 2.71 25.43
CA SER A 105 11.73 3.87 25.26
C SER A 105 11.54 4.30 23.80
N GLY A 106 12.34 3.79 22.87
CA GLY A 106 12.25 4.09 21.45
C GLY A 106 13.34 3.40 20.62
N ARG A 107 13.30 3.61 19.29
CA ARG A 107 14.31 3.10 18.34
C ARG A 107 15.41 4.15 18.15
N PHE A 108 16.36 4.19 19.09
CA PHE A 108 17.49 5.12 19.08
C PHE A 108 18.50 4.89 17.94
N ASP A 109 18.39 3.76 17.26
CA ASP A 109 19.15 3.46 16.04
C ASP A 109 18.63 4.21 14.81
N LEU A 110 17.35 4.59 14.79
CA LEU A 110 16.74 5.37 13.71
C LEU A 110 16.86 6.86 13.99
N GLU A 111 16.48 7.27 15.21
CA GLU A 111 16.59 8.67 15.65
C GLU A 111 17.32 8.75 17.00
N PRO A 112 18.57 9.28 17.03
CA PRO A 112 19.39 9.28 18.24
C PRO A 112 18.85 10.10 19.42
N ARG A 113 17.93 11.05 19.17
CA ARG A 113 17.48 12.02 20.19
C ARG A 113 16.16 11.66 20.84
N MET A 114 15.15 11.28 20.06
CA MET A 114 13.80 10.99 20.57
C MET A 114 13.38 9.53 20.36
N GLY A 115 14.13 8.76 19.56
CA GLY A 115 13.79 7.38 19.23
C GLY A 115 12.45 7.22 18.50
N ARG A 116 11.99 8.28 17.82
CA ARG A 116 10.75 8.27 17.04
C ARG A 116 11.03 7.71 15.65
N ILE A 117 9.96 7.28 14.99
CA ILE A 117 9.99 6.87 13.59
C ILE A 117 9.70 8.08 12.69
N GLU A 118 10.03 7.94 11.41
CA GLU A 118 9.68 8.92 10.40
C GLU A 118 8.15 9.08 10.30
N ASP A 119 7.65 10.29 9.97
CA ASP A 119 6.20 10.58 9.95
C ASP A 119 5.40 9.72 8.95
N PHE A 120 6.06 9.26 7.89
CA PHE A 120 5.49 8.38 6.87
C PHE A 120 5.69 6.87 7.16
N ALA A 121 6.37 6.53 8.26
CA ALA A 121 6.61 5.16 8.66
C ALA A 121 5.52 4.66 9.63
N GLU A 122 5.30 3.35 9.63
CA GLU A 122 4.37 2.67 10.52
C GLU A 122 5.07 1.65 11.40
N TRP A 123 4.51 1.42 12.58
CA TRP A 123 5.00 0.38 13.49
C TRP A 123 4.47 -1.00 13.10
N ASP A 124 5.37 -1.97 13.00
CA ASP A 124 5.06 -3.40 12.97
C ASP A 124 5.57 -4.09 14.24
N ASP A 125 4.84 -5.09 14.74
CA ASP A 125 5.26 -5.82 15.93
C ASP A 125 6.47 -6.70 15.61
N THR A 126 7.34 -6.92 16.60
CA THR A 126 8.46 -7.86 16.48
C THR A 126 7.98 -9.28 16.16
N TYR A 127 8.87 -10.09 15.59
CA TYR A 127 8.58 -11.48 15.26
C TYR A 127 9.30 -12.45 16.20
N ASP A 128 8.67 -13.59 16.45
CA ASP A 128 9.22 -14.63 17.31
C ASP A 128 10.27 -15.47 16.57
N TYR A 129 11.33 -15.84 17.29
CA TYR A 129 12.33 -16.78 16.81
C TYR A 129 12.03 -18.17 17.33
N ASP A 130 11.83 -19.11 16.40
CA ASP A 130 11.68 -20.53 16.68
C ASP A 130 12.97 -21.29 16.27
N PRO A 131 13.70 -21.89 17.23
CA PRO A 131 14.91 -22.65 16.93
C PRO A 131 14.64 -23.89 16.08
N SER A 132 13.43 -24.46 16.09
CA SER A 132 13.07 -25.62 15.25
C SER A 132 13.12 -25.30 13.75
N ARG A 133 12.92 -24.01 13.40
CA ARG A 133 13.03 -23.46 12.04
C ARG A 133 14.34 -22.69 11.84
N GLY A 134 15.25 -22.77 12.80
CA GLY A 134 16.45 -21.94 12.92
C GLY A 134 17.57 -22.27 11.94
N SER A 135 17.57 -23.44 11.29
CA SER A 135 18.61 -23.81 10.32
C SER A 135 18.68 -22.89 9.10
N ASN A 136 17.53 -22.36 8.69
CA ASN A 136 17.37 -21.47 7.54
C ASN A 136 16.80 -20.08 7.91
N PHE A 137 16.74 -19.74 9.21
CA PHE A 137 16.13 -18.52 9.74
C PHE A 137 14.85 -18.14 8.97
N PHE A 138 13.88 -19.05 8.98
CA PHE A 138 12.65 -18.86 8.22
C PHE A 138 11.75 -17.86 8.95
N LEU A 139 11.42 -16.76 8.27
CA LEU A 139 10.49 -15.76 8.77
C LEU A 139 9.47 -15.40 7.69
N LYS A 140 8.18 -15.45 8.04
CA LYS A 140 7.10 -14.99 7.16
C LYS A 140 6.57 -13.67 7.70
N LEU A 141 6.67 -12.61 6.90
CA LEU A 141 6.16 -11.28 7.23
C LEU A 141 4.62 -11.30 7.23
N ARG A 142 4.02 -10.43 8.06
CA ARG A 142 2.57 -10.27 8.14
C ARG A 142 2.01 -9.62 6.87
N ARG A 143 2.76 -8.68 6.29
CA ARG A 143 2.36 -7.92 5.10
C ARG A 143 3.02 -8.45 3.83
N LYS A 144 2.28 -8.37 2.72
CA LYS A 144 2.69 -8.91 1.42
C LYS A 144 2.91 -7.83 0.38
N ASN A 145 3.59 -8.30 -0.66
CA ASN A 145 4.43 -7.58 -1.59
C ASN A 145 5.55 -6.80 -0.89
N LEU A 146 6.65 -7.48 -0.63
CA LEU A 146 7.85 -6.83 -0.13
C LEU A 146 8.55 -6.10 -1.28
N CYS A 147 8.88 -4.83 -1.10
CA CYS A 147 9.71 -4.07 -2.02
C CYS A 147 11.19 -4.21 -1.65
N LYS A 148 11.52 -3.90 -0.40
CA LYS A 148 12.90 -3.84 0.08
C LYS A 148 12.98 -4.14 1.58
N ILE A 149 14.08 -4.75 2.00
CA ILE A 149 14.44 -4.90 3.41
C ILE A 149 15.50 -3.85 3.74
N HIS A 150 15.28 -3.13 4.84
CA HIS A 150 16.24 -2.15 5.35
C HIS A 150 17.10 -2.76 6.45
N LYS A 151 16.48 -3.50 7.36
CA LYS A 151 17.14 -4.11 8.50
C LYS A 151 16.46 -5.41 8.86
N TRP A 152 17.24 -6.46 9.08
CA TRP A 152 16.77 -7.72 9.63
C TRP A 152 17.80 -8.22 10.64
N VAL A 153 17.49 -8.05 11.92
CA VAL A 153 18.41 -8.36 13.01
C VAL A 153 17.70 -9.24 14.03
N LEU A 154 18.45 -10.18 14.58
CA LEU A 154 18.04 -10.96 15.72
C LEU A 154 18.62 -10.33 16.99
N THR A 155 17.74 -9.94 17.89
CA THR A 155 18.03 -9.29 19.16
C THR A 155 17.57 -10.15 20.33
N LEU A 156 18.28 -10.08 21.46
CA LEU A 156 17.83 -10.72 22.69
C LEU A 156 16.72 -9.86 23.33
N PRO A 157 15.54 -10.42 23.64
CA PRO A 157 14.38 -9.63 24.06
C PRO A 157 14.58 -8.85 25.37
N TRP A 158 15.44 -9.33 26.27
CA TRP A 158 15.57 -8.76 27.63
C TRP A 158 16.56 -7.60 27.74
N ASN A 159 17.55 -7.52 26.84
CA ASN A 159 18.61 -6.50 26.88
C ASN A 159 18.77 -5.75 25.56
N GLY A 160 18.06 -6.16 24.51
CA GLY A 160 18.14 -5.56 23.19
C GLY A 160 19.47 -5.71 22.48
N ILE A 161 20.36 -6.59 22.96
CA ILE A 161 21.65 -6.83 22.30
C ILE A 161 21.41 -7.55 20.98
N THR A 162 21.97 -7.00 19.90
CA THR A 162 21.97 -7.61 18.57
C THR A 162 22.89 -8.83 18.55
N VAL A 163 22.33 -10.02 18.40
CA VAL A 163 23.08 -11.29 18.33
C VAL A 163 23.57 -11.55 16.92
N LEU A 164 22.73 -11.27 15.93
CA LEU A 164 23.00 -11.63 14.54
C LEU A 164 22.32 -10.66 13.58
N ASP A 165 23.09 -10.10 12.66
CA ASP A 165 22.56 -9.32 11.55
C ASP A 165 22.34 -10.24 10.34
N LEU A 166 21.08 -10.41 9.96
CA LEU A 166 20.64 -11.30 8.89
C LEU A 166 20.45 -10.55 7.56
N THR A 167 20.53 -9.21 7.57
CA THR A 167 20.19 -8.34 6.44
C THR A 167 20.98 -8.70 5.17
N ASN A 168 22.31 -8.82 5.27
CA ASN A 168 23.18 -9.06 4.11
C ASN A 168 23.14 -10.50 3.59
N ARG A 169 22.57 -11.45 4.34
CA ARG A 169 22.52 -12.88 3.99
C ARG A 169 21.10 -13.38 3.74
N ALA A 170 20.16 -12.46 3.58
CA ALA A 170 18.77 -12.76 3.36
C ALA A 170 18.52 -13.23 1.91
N SER A 171 18.02 -14.45 1.77
CA SER A 171 17.30 -14.92 0.59
C SER A 171 15.82 -14.56 0.74
N ILE A 172 15.34 -13.68 -0.12
CA ILE A 172 14.06 -13.01 0.02
C ILE A 172 13.09 -13.48 -1.07
N GLN A 173 11.90 -13.93 -0.67
CA GLN A 173 10.78 -14.17 -1.59
C GLN A 173 9.83 -12.96 -1.57
N TYR A 174 10.11 -11.99 -2.44
CA TYR A 174 9.45 -10.68 -2.44
C TYR A 174 7.91 -10.74 -2.50
N LYS A 175 7.34 -11.59 -3.37
CA LYS A 175 5.87 -11.71 -3.52
C LYS A 175 5.17 -12.27 -2.28
N ASN A 176 5.80 -13.24 -1.62
CA ASN A 176 5.18 -13.97 -0.50
C ASN A 176 5.51 -13.35 0.87
N GLY A 177 6.43 -12.39 0.92
CA GLY A 177 6.94 -11.83 2.18
C GLY A 177 7.70 -12.86 3.02
N ILE A 178 8.37 -13.84 2.39
CA ILE A 178 9.12 -14.88 3.10
C ILE A 178 10.60 -14.53 3.07
N LEU A 179 11.20 -14.45 4.26
CA LEU A 179 12.62 -14.24 4.49
C LEU A 179 13.26 -15.55 4.92
N ARG A 180 14.44 -15.84 4.37
CA ARG A 180 15.27 -16.97 4.77
C ARG A 180 16.71 -16.49 4.83
N ALA A 181 17.48 -16.91 5.82
CA ALA A 181 18.92 -16.66 5.84
C ALA A 181 19.65 -17.96 6.13
N LEU A 182 20.72 -18.21 5.39
CA LEU A 182 21.53 -19.42 5.54
C LEU A 182 22.83 -19.05 6.25
N TYR A 183 23.07 -19.70 7.40
CA TYR A 183 24.31 -19.59 8.19
C TYR A 183 25.15 -20.87 8.17
N THR A 184 24.71 -21.90 7.45
CA THR A 184 25.33 -23.23 7.44
C THR A 184 25.98 -23.56 6.08
N ARG A 185 27.03 -24.38 6.13
CA ARG A 185 27.89 -24.80 5.01
C ARG A 185 27.13 -25.65 3.98
N THR A 186 27.46 -25.44 2.71
CA THR A 186 27.35 -26.42 1.64
C THR A 186 27.95 -27.78 2.08
N PRO A 187 27.30 -28.91 1.78
CA PRO A 187 27.66 -30.20 2.37
C PRO A 187 28.99 -30.81 1.88
N PHE A 188 29.64 -30.27 0.85
CA PHE A 188 30.76 -30.93 0.18
C PHE A 188 31.99 -30.07 -0.16
N MET A 189 32.16 -28.90 0.46
CA MET A 189 33.41 -28.14 0.27
C MET A 189 33.99 -27.64 1.58
N ASN A 190 35.30 -27.86 1.71
CA ASN A 190 36.16 -27.41 2.80
C ASN A 190 36.35 -25.88 2.80
N SER A 191 35.29 -25.09 2.58
CA SER A 191 35.32 -23.65 2.84
C SER A 191 35.05 -23.45 4.33
N GLY A 192 36.05 -23.02 5.10
CA GLY A 192 35.90 -22.76 6.53
C GLY A 192 34.67 -21.89 6.81
N PRO A 193 33.97 -22.09 7.95
CA PRO A 193 32.78 -21.32 8.24
C PRO A 193 33.14 -19.82 8.32
N PRO A 194 32.32 -18.92 7.76
CA PRO A 194 32.56 -17.48 7.91
C PRO A 194 32.58 -17.16 9.42
N GLN A 195 33.70 -16.61 9.90
CA GLN A 195 33.95 -16.40 11.34
C GLN A 195 32.93 -15.44 12.00
N VAL A 196 32.21 -14.63 11.22
CA VAL A 196 31.20 -13.69 11.70
C VAL A 196 29.86 -14.41 11.90
N GLY A 197 29.42 -14.54 13.16
CA GLY A 197 28.12 -15.10 13.54
C GLY A 197 28.14 -16.53 14.11
N ILE A 198 29.28 -17.22 14.14
CA ILE A 198 29.37 -18.59 14.71
C ILE A 198 29.03 -18.61 16.20
N GLN A 199 29.49 -17.62 16.96
CA GLN A 199 29.19 -17.55 18.40
C GLN A 199 27.71 -17.24 18.64
N GLY A 200 27.15 -16.25 17.93
CA GLY A 200 25.72 -15.94 17.99
C GLY A 200 24.85 -17.14 17.58
N PHE A 201 25.18 -17.81 16.47
CA PHE A 201 24.48 -19.02 16.02
C PHE A 201 24.56 -20.16 17.04
N ARG A 202 25.73 -20.41 17.65
CA ARG A 202 25.89 -21.41 18.71
C ARG A 202 25.07 -21.06 19.95
N THR A 203 25.08 -19.81 20.40
CA THR A 203 24.25 -19.34 21.52
C THR A 203 22.75 -19.56 21.24
N LEU A 204 22.32 -19.41 20.00
CA LEU A 204 20.92 -19.62 19.60
C LEU A 204 20.52 -21.09 19.47
N GLN A 205 21.47 -22.00 19.16
CA GLN A 205 21.19 -23.44 19.13
C GLN A 205 20.88 -24.02 20.52
N PHE A 206 21.37 -23.39 21.57
CA PHE A 206 21.09 -23.76 22.96
C PHE A 206 19.94 -22.94 23.59
N SER A 207 19.35 -22.02 22.83
CA SER A 207 18.23 -21.19 23.30
C SER A 207 16.90 -21.83 22.90
N ASN A 208 15.93 -21.77 23.81
CA ASN A 208 14.52 -22.03 23.49
C ASN A 208 13.96 -20.92 22.57
N SER A 209 12.71 -21.07 22.13
CA SER A 209 12.00 -20.04 21.38
C SER A 209 12.11 -18.68 22.06
N LEU A 210 12.57 -17.68 21.30
CA LEU A 210 12.76 -16.31 21.80
C LEU A 210 11.62 -15.44 21.25
N PRO A 211 10.63 -15.06 22.07
CA PRO A 211 9.54 -14.21 21.62
C PRO A 211 10.05 -12.79 21.32
N GLY A 212 9.58 -12.19 20.23
CA GLY A 212 9.93 -10.83 19.81
C GLY A 212 11.41 -10.60 19.46
N ALA A 213 12.17 -11.67 19.21
CA ALA A 213 13.60 -11.55 18.97
C ALA A 213 13.96 -10.96 17.60
N TYR A 214 13.11 -11.13 16.58
CA TYR A 214 13.36 -10.57 15.26
C TYR A 214 12.85 -9.13 15.18
N GLN A 215 13.79 -8.25 14.86
CA GLN A 215 13.52 -6.89 14.43
C GLN A 215 13.68 -6.83 12.91
N VAL A 216 12.60 -6.53 12.21
CA VAL A 216 12.60 -6.37 10.77
C VAL A 216 12.06 -4.99 10.43
N ASP A 217 12.83 -4.24 9.66
CA ASP A 217 12.40 -3.01 9.03
C ASP A 217 12.37 -3.24 7.52
N TYR A 218 11.23 -2.95 6.90
CA TYR A 218 11.00 -3.27 5.51
C TYR A 218 9.99 -2.33 4.87
N THR A 219 10.07 -2.18 3.56
CA THR A 219 9.08 -1.45 2.76
C THR A 219 8.25 -2.47 1.97
N THR A 220 6.93 -2.37 2.04
CA THR A 220 6.01 -3.12 1.18
C THR A 220 5.60 -2.29 -0.03
N GLY A 221 4.87 -2.88 -0.98
CA GLY A 221 4.38 -2.19 -2.18
C GLY A 221 5.27 -2.39 -3.40
N TYR A 222 4.96 -1.65 -4.47
CA TYR A 222 5.77 -1.63 -5.69
C TYR A 222 6.78 -0.48 -5.65
N ASP A 223 7.96 -0.70 -6.25
CA ASP A 223 9.04 0.31 -6.33
C ASP A 223 8.71 1.47 -7.28
N HIS A 224 7.87 1.23 -8.29
CA HIS A 224 7.49 2.23 -9.29
C HIS A 224 6.11 1.92 -9.87
N ALA A 225 5.36 2.95 -10.26
CA ALA A 225 4.00 2.83 -10.81
C ALA A 225 3.91 1.87 -12.02
N SER A 226 4.93 1.85 -12.88
CA SER A 226 4.98 0.99 -14.07
C SER A 226 5.09 -0.51 -13.78
N ARG A 227 5.52 -0.89 -12.57
CA ARG A 227 5.65 -2.30 -12.17
C ARG A 227 4.37 -2.88 -11.58
N VAL A 228 3.37 -2.03 -11.32
CA VAL A 228 2.05 -2.48 -10.89
C VAL A 228 1.41 -3.31 -12.02
N PRO A 229 0.94 -4.54 -11.75
CA PRO A 229 0.29 -5.37 -12.77
C PRO A 229 -0.87 -4.62 -13.43
N ARG A 230 -0.92 -4.63 -14.76
CA ARG A 230 -1.97 -3.94 -15.54
C ARG A 230 -3.37 -4.41 -15.17
N GLU A 231 -3.51 -5.69 -14.86
CA GLU A 231 -4.75 -6.28 -14.33
C GLU A 231 -5.19 -5.56 -13.04
N LEU A 232 -4.28 -5.39 -12.08
CA LEU A 232 -4.58 -4.74 -10.81
C LEU A 232 -4.88 -3.25 -11.00
N LYS A 233 -4.20 -2.56 -11.93
CA LYS A 233 -4.54 -1.19 -12.34
C LYS A 233 -5.97 -1.10 -12.90
N ASP A 234 -6.38 -2.04 -13.75
CA ASP A 234 -7.74 -2.07 -14.32
C ASP A 234 -8.82 -2.27 -13.25
N GLN A 235 -8.59 -3.15 -12.28
CA GLN A 235 -9.55 -3.36 -11.18
C GLN A 235 -9.67 -2.16 -10.24
N ILE A 236 -8.54 -1.53 -9.90
CA ILE A 236 -8.53 -0.28 -9.13
C ILE A 236 -9.32 0.80 -9.86
N LEU A 237 -9.12 0.93 -11.17
CA LEU A 237 -9.82 1.90 -12.00
C LEU A 237 -11.33 1.64 -12.02
N LYS A 238 -11.77 0.38 -12.12
CA LYS A 238 -13.19 0.01 -12.01
C LYS A 238 -13.77 0.32 -10.64
N TYR A 239 -13.04 0.01 -9.57
CA TYR A 239 -13.47 0.30 -8.21
C TYR A 239 -13.58 1.81 -7.97
N PHE A 240 -12.58 2.58 -8.43
CA PHE A 240 -12.63 4.04 -8.45
C PHE A 240 -13.84 4.57 -9.21
N ALA A 241 -14.07 4.05 -10.43
CA ALA A 241 -15.20 4.49 -11.25
C ALA A 241 -16.53 4.17 -10.58
N ILE A 242 -16.68 3.03 -9.89
CA ILE A 242 -17.89 2.71 -9.11
C ILE A 242 -18.11 3.75 -8.00
N CYS A 243 -17.10 3.99 -7.15
CA CYS A 243 -17.20 4.93 -6.05
C CYS A 243 -17.49 6.35 -6.56
N PHE A 244 -16.72 6.79 -7.57
CA PHE A 244 -16.86 8.12 -8.14
C PHE A 244 -18.22 8.31 -8.83
N LEU A 245 -18.64 7.39 -9.70
CA LEU A 245 -19.92 7.51 -10.41
C LEU A 245 -21.12 7.39 -9.46
N SER A 246 -21.01 6.64 -8.37
CA SER A 246 -22.04 6.60 -7.35
C SER A 246 -22.22 7.96 -6.68
N SER A 247 -21.13 8.60 -6.25
CA SER A 247 -21.19 9.91 -5.57
C SER A 247 -21.47 11.07 -6.54
N TYR A 248 -20.89 11.03 -7.75
CA TYR A 248 -21.11 12.04 -8.78
C TYR A 248 -22.52 11.91 -9.40
N GLY A 249 -23.06 10.70 -9.52
CA GLY A 249 -24.42 10.45 -10.00
C GLY A 249 -25.50 11.14 -9.16
N GLU A 250 -25.28 11.30 -7.86
CA GLU A 250 -26.14 12.12 -6.99
C GLU A 250 -25.99 13.63 -7.26
N GLY A 251 -24.82 14.09 -7.70
CA GLY A 251 -24.46 15.51 -7.85
C GLY A 251 -24.83 16.19 -9.18
N ILE A 252 -24.90 15.44 -10.29
CA ILE A 252 -25.27 16.03 -11.60
C ILE A 252 -26.76 16.28 -11.70
N ILE A 253 -27.60 15.45 -11.09
CA ILE A 253 -29.07 15.54 -11.19
C ILE A 253 -29.68 14.99 -9.91
N GLY A 254 -29.38 15.63 -8.78
CA GLY A 254 -30.11 15.38 -7.55
C GLY A 254 -31.58 15.79 -7.71
N GLY A 255 -32.42 14.87 -8.21
CA GLY A 255 -33.89 14.99 -8.18
C GLY A 255 -34.59 15.69 -9.35
N VAL A 256 -33.94 16.00 -10.46
CA VAL A 256 -34.60 16.66 -11.61
C VAL A 256 -34.91 15.65 -12.73
N SER A 257 -36.09 15.02 -12.70
CA SER A 257 -36.50 14.06 -13.75
C SER A 257 -36.84 14.73 -15.09
N ASN A 258 -37.19 16.02 -15.06
CA ASN A 258 -37.56 16.82 -16.21
C ASN A 258 -36.84 18.17 -16.16
N TYR A 259 -36.00 18.46 -17.15
CA TYR A 259 -35.49 19.81 -17.37
C TYR A 259 -36.33 20.44 -18.49
N SER A 260 -37.06 21.52 -18.18
CA SER A 260 -37.72 22.35 -19.18
C SER A 260 -37.03 23.71 -19.21
N THR A 261 -36.45 24.05 -20.35
CA THR A 261 -36.04 25.44 -20.60
C THR A 261 -37.00 26.03 -21.62
N SER A 262 -37.61 27.15 -21.27
CA SER A 262 -38.48 27.91 -22.15
C SER A 262 -37.83 29.25 -22.45
N VAL A 263 -37.51 29.48 -23.72
CA VAL A 263 -37.12 30.80 -24.23
C VAL A 263 -38.18 31.20 -25.24
N GLY A 264 -39.18 31.96 -24.79
CA GLY A 264 -40.30 32.37 -25.61
C GLY A 264 -41.21 31.20 -26.03
N VAL A 265 -41.38 30.98 -27.34
CA VAL A 265 -42.31 30.00 -27.94
C VAL A 265 -41.66 28.61 -28.13
N ILE A 266 -40.36 28.48 -27.85
CA ILE A 266 -39.63 27.22 -28.03
C ILE A 266 -39.44 26.60 -26.63
N SER A 267 -40.16 25.51 -26.38
CA SER A 267 -40.01 24.69 -25.18
C SER A 267 -39.17 23.45 -25.51
N GLU A 268 -37.99 23.32 -24.91
CA GLU A 268 -37.22 22.10 -24.95
C GLU A 268 -37.40 21.37 -23.63
N SER A 269 -38.11 20.24 -23.67
CA SER A 269 -38.27 19.34 -22.53
C SER A 269 -37.38 18.12 -22.75
N ILE A 270 -36.35 17.98 -21.93
CA ILE A 270 -35.53 16.78 -21.89
C ILE A 270 -36.03 15.94 -20.71
N GLY A 271 -36.80 14.90 -21.02
CA GLY A 271 -37.20 13.88 -20.05
C GLY A 271 -36.03 12.94 -19.82
N THR A 272 -35.55 12.87 -18.59
CA THR A 272 -34.48 11.95 -18.20
C THR A 272 -35.10 10.73 -17.51
N THR A 273 -34.69 9.52 -17.89
CA THR A 273 -35.12 8.27 -17.27
C THR A 273 -34.40 8.05 -15.93
N MET A 274 -34.66 8.92 -14.95
CA MET A 274 -34.17 8.75 -13.59
C MET A 274 -35.05 7.80 -12.78
N SER A 275 -34.43 6.80 -12.16
CA SER A 275 -34.99 6.03 -11.04
C SER A 275 -33.97 6.02 -9.91
N ALA A 276 -34.40 5.87 -8.66
CA ALA A 276 -33.50 5.74 -7.50
C ALA A 276 -32.48 4.59 -7.65
N GLU A 277 -32.78 3.59 -8.49
CA GLU A 277 -31.85 2.52 -8.89
C GLU A 277 -31.12 2.78 -10.23
N ASN A 278 -31.60 3.74 -11.02
CA ASN A 278 -31.00 4.19 -12.29
C ASN A 278 -30.53 5.65 -12.15
N ALA A 279 -29.51 5.89 -11.33
CA ALA A 279 -28.64 7.05 -11.56
C ALA A 279 -28.14 6.98 -13.02
N PHE A 280 -27.79 8.11 -13.64
CA PHE A 280 -27.36 8.18 -15.05
C PHE A 280 -26.29 7.14 -15.45
N PHE A 281 -25.51 6.66 -14.48
CA PHE A 281 -24.45 5.68 -14.65
C PHE A 281 -24.75 4.29 -14.09
N GLY A 282 -25.99 4.00 -13.67
CA GLY A 282 -26.37 2.76 -13.00
C GLY A 282 -26.03 1.49 -13.78
N ALA A 283 -26.25 1.49 -15.11
CA ALA A 283 -25.88 0.37 -15.98
C ALA A 283 -24.35 0.12 -16.00
N ARG A 284 -23.55 1.19 -16.02
CA ARG A 284 -22.08 1.12 -16.01
C ARG A 284 -21.54 0.68 -14.65
N ILE A 285 -22.11 1.20 -13.57
CA ILE A 285 -21.80 0.79 -12.19
C ILE A 285 -22.09 -0.70 -12.01
N LYS A 286 -23.25 -1.19 -12.48
CA LYS A 286 -23.63 -2.60 -12.40
C LYS A 286 -22.68 -3.49 -13.21
N GLN A 287 -22.31 -3.07 -14.43
CA GLN A 287 -21.32 -3.77 -15.23
C GLN A 287 -19.98 -3.91 -14.49
N PHE A 288 -19.42 -2.79 -14.01
CA PHE A 288 -18.14 -2.81 -13.29
C PHE A 288 -18.21 -3.61 -11.99
N THR A 289 -19.32 -3.54 -11.26
CA THR A 289 -19.53 -4.32 -10.04
C THR A 289 -19.52 -5.82 -10.33
N ASN A 290 -20.15 -6.26 -11.42
CA ASN A 290 -20.15 -7.68 -11.80
C ASN A 290 -18.75 -8.15 -12.21
N GLU A 291 -18.05 -7.38 -13.05
CA GLU A 291 -16.68 -7.70 -13.45
C GLU A 291 -15.73 -7.76 -12.24
N LEU A 292 -15.86 -6.82 -11.30
CA LEU A 292 -15.06 -6.78 -10.08
C LEU A 292 -15.37 -8.00 -9.19
N LYS A 293 -16.65 -8.38 -9.03
CA LYS A 293 -17.05 -9.59 -8.28
C LYS A 293 -16.46 -10.88 -8.86
N ASP A 294 -16.38 -11.00 -10.18
CA ASP A 294 -15.81 -12.18 -10.82
C ASP A 294 -14.28 -12.19 -10.71
N TRP A 295 -13.65 -11.02 -10.75
CA TRP A 295 -12.23 -10.88 -10.42
C TRP A 295 -11.93 -11.31 -8.98
N TRP A 296 -12.74 -10.87 -8.00
CA TRP A 296 -12.57 -11.25 -6.60
C TRP A 296 -12.62 -12.76 -6.37
N LYS A 297 -13.47 -13.50 -7.09
CA LYS A 297 -13.56 -14.96 -6.97
C LYS A 297 -12.33 -15.69 -7.50
N THR A 298 -11.71 -15.16 -8.55
CA THR A 298 -10.68 -15.88 -9.33
C THR A 298 -9.27 -15.41 -9.00
N ALA A 299 -9.06 -14.10 -8.88
CA ALA A 299 -7.75 -13.48 -8.78
C ALA A 299 -7.34 -13.16 -7.34
N LYS A 300 -8.27 -13.01 -6.39
CA LYS A 300 -7.94 -12.73 -4.97
C LYS A 300 -6.95 -13.76 -4.42
N ILE A 301 -7.13 -15.03 -4.78
CA ILE A 301 -6.26 -16.15 -4.34
C ILE A 301 -4.80 -15.93 -4.78
N ARG A 302 -4.57 -15.31 -5.95
CA ARG A 302 -3.22 -15.05 -6.48
C ARG A 302 -2.45 -14.03 -5.64
N TYR A 303 -3.14 -13.06 -5.04
CA TYR A 303 -2.53 -11.97 -4.28
C TYR A 303 -2.57 -12.22 -2.77
N SER A 304 -3.72 -12.62 -2.22
CA SER A 304 -3.87 -12.94 -0.79
C SER A 304 -3.13 -14.22 -0.40
N GLY A 305 -2.82 -15.11 -1.37
CA GLY A 305 -2.29 -16.45 -1.11
C GLY A 305 -3.32 -17.35 -0.44
N ILE A 306 -3.05 -18.65 -0.39
CA ILE A 306 -3.96 -19.60 0.26
C ILE A 306 -3.74 -19.50 1.77
N SER A 307 -4.72 -18.96 2.50
CA SER A 307 -4.81 -19.09 3.95
C SER A 307 -5.58 -20.37 4.26
N PHE A 308 -4.87 -21.47 4.55
CA PHE A 308 -5.50 -22.63 5.18
C PHE A 308 -5.78 -22.25 6.63
N GLY A 309 -7.03 -21.93 6.95
CA GLY A 309 -7.48 -21.54 8.30
C GLY A 309 -7.45 -22.67 9.34
N ALA A 310 -6.54 -23.64 9.24
CA ALA A 310 -6.49 -24.82 10.10
C ALA A 310 -5.07 -25.29 10.47
N LEU A 311 -4.05 -24.43 10.38
CA LEU A 311 -2.73 -24.66 10.99
C LEU A 311 -2.24 -23.34 11.61
N GLY A 312 -2.94 -22.95 12.68
CA GLY A 312 -2.40 -22.10 13.74
C GLY A 312 -1.89 -23.00 14.86
#